data_AF-A0A4Y2WB59-F1
#
_entry.id   AF-A0A4Y2WB59-F1
#
_cell.length_a   1.000
_cell.length_b   1.000
_cell.length_c   1.000
_cell.angle_alpha   90.00
_cell.angle_beta   90.00
_cell.angle_gamma   90.00
#
_symmetry.space_group_name_H-M   'P 1'
#
loop_
_entity.id
_entity.type
_entity.pdbx_description
1 polymer ?
#
loop_
_entity_poly.entity_id
_entity_poly.type
_entity_poly.pdbx_seq_one_letter_code
_entity_poly.pdbx_strand_id
1 'polypeptide(L)'
;MIFRTFNSSFRGAVQSWRAEIHSADLESIFDPSRTALYDLLSRDGGPVLRLRFIICFNIIFRKIVDEDVLEQSFYFCSDATRLLAISQIMSCIDRAFTKIQNTIDAFIHNGSGWILHEVQYLDVHEGNFREIAGGCLNAALPSNLKNKHALLSLHCSGNQCFLFAVLATLFPPEN
;
A
#
# COMPACT_ATOMS: atom_id res chain seq x y z
N MET A 1 -2.00 20.83 2.65
CA MET A 1 -1.67 19.99 1.49
C MET A 1 -2.97 19.45 0.90
N ILE A 2 -3.17 19.49 -0.42
CA ILE A 2 -4.41 19.02 -1.07
C ILE A 2 -4.06 18.00 -2.16
N PHE A 3 -4.66 16.82 -2.08
CA PHE A 3 -4.50 15.77 -3.09
C PHE A 3 -5.54 15.92 -4.21
N ARG A 4 -5.08 15.81 -5.45
CA ARG A 4 -5.93 15.76 -6.65
C ARG A 4 -5.68 14.49 -7.42
N THR A 5 -6.73 13.85 -7.92
CA THR A 5 -6.58 12.68 -8.79
C THR A 5 -5.93 13.14 -10.10
N PHE A 6 -4.82 12.53 -10.49
CA PHE A 6 -4.14 12.87 -11.76
C PHE A 6 -4.07 11.68 -12.73
N ASN A 7 -4.22 10.46 -12.23
CA ASN A 7 -4.33 9.28 -13.08
C ASN A 7 -5.31 8.26 -12.48
N SER A 8 -6.05 7.59 -13.34
CA SER A 8 -6.96 6.49 -13.01
C SER A 8 -6.79 5.40 -14.05
N SER A 9 -6.37 4.21 -13.61
CA SER A 9 -6.02 3.09 -14.48
C SER A 9 -6.87 1.86 -14.13
N PHE A 10 -6.92 0.88 -15.04
CA PHE A 10 -7.68 -0.36 -14.87
C PHE A 10 -9.18 -0.11 -14.54
N ARG A 11 -9.82 0.81 -15.28
CA ARG A 11 -11.22 1.22 -15.04
C ARG A 11 -11.48 1.74 -13.61
N GLY A 12 -10.50 2.44 -13.04
CA GLY A 12 -10.59 3.00 -11.68
C GLY A 12 -10.25 2.01 -10.57
N ALA A 13 -9.77 0.80 -10.89
CA ALA A 13 -9.29 -0.14 -9.88
C ALA A 13 -7.96 0.32 -9.24
N VAL A 14 -7.22 1.19 -9.93
CA VAL A 14 -6.02 1.88 -9.43
C VAL A 14 -6.20 3.37 -9.63
N GLN A 15 -6.00 4.13 -8.56
CA GLN A 15 -6.07 5.60 -8.57
C GLN A 15 -4.74 6.18 -8.13
N SER A 16 -4.35 7.29 -8.73
CA SER A 16 -3.16 8.04 -8.35
C SER A 16 -3.53 9.47 -8.02
N TRP A 17 -3.06 9.91 -6.88
CA TRP A 17 -3.32 11.21 -6.30
C TRP A 17 -2.01 11.97 -6.19
N ARG A 18 -2.03 13.26 -6.49
CA ARG A 18 -0.86 14.14 -6.39
C ARG A 18 -1.17 15.33 -5.50
N ALA A 19 -0.22 15.66 -4.63
CA ALA A 19 -0.16 16.93 -3.94
C ALA A 19 1.12 17.66 -4.35
N GLU A 20 0.97 18.85 -4.94
CA GLU A 20 2.09 19.76 -5.20
C GLU A 20 2.56 20.37 -3.87
N ILE A 21 3.88 20.45 -3.68
CA ILE A 21 4.48 20.87 -2.41
C ILE A 21 5.44 22.05 -2.61
N HIS A 22 6.35 21.94 -3.59
CA HIS A 22 7.37 22.95 -3.88
C HIS A 22 8.09 23.45 -2.62
N SER A 23 8.77 22.54 -1.91
CA SER A 23 9.53 22.84 -0.68
C SER A 23 10.96 22.33 -0.79
N ALA A 24 11.92 23.12 -0.28
CA ALA A 24 13.34 22.74 -0.22
C ALA A 24 13.67 21.86 0.99
N ASP A 25 12.73 21.65 1.91
CA ASP A 25 12.96 20.90 3.13
C ASP A 25 11.94 19.76 3.28
N LEU A 26 12.42 18.52 3.38
CA LEU A 26 11.62 17.32 3.61
C LEU A 26 10.93 17.33 4.99
N GLU A 27 11.62 17.82 6.03
CA GLU A 27 11.11 17.79 7.40
C GLU A 27 9.81 18.60 7.52
N SER A 28 9.80 19.79 6.93
CA SER A 28 8.62 20.67 6.86
C SER A 28 7.38 20.02 6.21
N ILE A 29 7.54 18.95 5.44
CA ILE A 29 6.48 18.30 4.66
C ILE A 29 5.81 17.16 5.43
N PHE A 30 6.53 16.47 6.31
CA PHE A 30 6.04 15.24 6.94
C PHE A 30 4.78 15.47 7.78
N ASP A 31 4.77 16.47 8.65
CA ASP A 31 3.61 16.70 9.53
C ASP A 31 2.34 17.11 8.76
N PRO A 32 2.38 18.08 7.82
CA PRO A 32 1.20 18.42 7.01
C PRO A 32 0.72 17.29 6.10
N SER A 33 1.64 16.46 5.61
CA SER A 33 1.30 15.35 4.72
C SER A 33 0.63 14.19 5.47
N ARG A 34 0.96 13.95 6.74
CA ARG A 34 0.32 12.89 7.55
C ARG A 34 -1.19 13.06 7.65
N THR A 35 -1.67 14.26 7.98
CA THR A 35 -3.11 14.53 8.09
C THR A 35 -3.79 14.39 6.72
N ALA A 36 -3.21 14.97 5.67
CA ALA A 36 -3.78 14.90 4.33
C ALA A 36 -3.82 13.46 3.76
N LEU A 37 -2.80 12.65 4.06
CA LEU A 37 -2.74 11.23 3.70
C LEU A 37 -3.76 10.41 4.48
N TYR A 38 -3.94 10.70 5.78
CA TYR A 38 -4.95 10.03 6.58
C TYR A 38 -6.35 10.28 6.04
N ASP A 39 -6.67 11.53 5.72
CA ASP A 39 -7.96 11.93 5.15
C ASP A 39 -8.17 11.25 3.78
N LEU A 40 -7.14 11.23 2.93
CA LEU A 40 -7.20 10.59 1.62
C LEU A 40 -7.46 9.07 1.72
N LEU A 41 -6.76 8.37 2.61
CA LEU A 41 -6.83 6.91 2.75
C LEU A 41 -8.07 6.44 3.53
N SER A 42 -8.70 7.32 4.31
CA SER A 42 -9.91 7.02 5.09
C SER A 42 -11.22 7.44 4.43
N ARG A 43 -11.16 8.13 3.28
CA ARG A 43 -12.31 8.78 2.62
C ARG A 43 -13.51 7.86 2.31
N ASP A 44 -13.27 6.61 1.92
CA ASP A 44 -14.31 5.66 1.47
C ASP A 44 -14.89 4.85 2.65
N GLY A 45 -14.84 5.41 3.86
CA GLY A 45 -14.71 4.72 5.14
C GLY A 45 -15.82 3.76 5.60
N GLY A 46 -15.36 2.58 6.04
CA GLY A 46 -15.93 1.71 7.06
C GLY A 46 -14.79 1.13 7.92
N PRO A 47 -15.03 0.39 9.03
CA PRO A 47 -13.96 -0.08 9.94
C PRO A 47 -12.94 -1.01 9.27
N VAL A 48 -13.32 -1.67 8.17
CA VAL A 48 -12.48 -2.55 7.36
C VAL A 48 -12.12 -1.83 6.07
N LEU A 49 -10.83 -1.78 5.79
CA LEU A 49 -10.27 -1.26 4.55
C LEU A 49 -9.78 -2.40 3.67
N ARG A 50 -9.83 -2.19 2.36
CA ARG A 50 -9.38 -3.14 1.35
C ARG A 50 -8.55 -2.39 0.34
N LEU A 51 -7.46 -1.84 0.83
CA LEU A 51 -6.64 -0.91 0.07
C LEU A 51 -5.19 -1.35 0.10
N ARG A 52 -4.52 -1.20 -1.04
CA ARG A 52 -3.07 -1.30 -1.11
C ARG A 52 -2.55 0.00 -1.69
N PHE A 53 -1.55 0.59 -1.05
CA PHE A 53 -1.02 1.88 -1.48
C PHE A 53 0.51 1.93 -1.50
N ILE A 54 1.03 2.90 -2.27
CA ILE A 54 2.43 3.30 -2.36
C ILE A 54 2.46 4.82 -2.27
N ILE A 55 3.34 5.36 -1.43
CA ILE A 55 3.65 6.80 -1.37
C ILE A 55 4.95 7.04 -2.12
N CYS A 56 5.01 8.06 -2.96
CA CYS A 56 6.21 8.43 -3.68
C CYS A 56 6.44 9.93 -3.67
N PHE A 57 7.70 10.36 -3.55
CA PHE A 57 8.10 11.74 -3.75
C PHE A 57 8.87 11.90 -5.05
N ASN A 58 8.58 12.98 -5.76
CA ASN A 58 9.48 13.49 -6.78
C ASN A 58 10.31 14.64 -6.20
N ILE A 59 11.63 14.50 -6.29
CA ILE A 59 12.58 15.44 -5.70
C ILE A 59 13.61 15.80 -6.76
N ILE A 60 13.81 17.10 -6.97
CA ILE A 60 14.93 17.63 -7.74
C ILE A 60 16.16 17.66 -6.85
N PHE A 61 17.22 17.05 -7.35
CA PHE A 61 18.56 17.18 -6.81
C PHE A 61 19.39 18.03 -7.75
N ARG A 62 20.32 18.79 -7.18
CA ARG A 62 21.31 19.57 -7.92
C ARG A 62 22.72 19.11 -7.57
N LYS A 63 23.62 19.19 -8.54
CA LYS A 63 25.05 18.91 -8.40
C LYS A 63 25.82 19.95 -9.18
N ILE A 64 26.89 20.47 -8.59
CA ILE A 64 27.79 21.43 -9.25
C ILE A 64 29.00 20.65 -9.77
N VAL A 65 29.28 20.79 -11.07
CA VAL A 65 30.43 20.17 -11.75
C VAL A 65 31.07 21.21 -12.65
N ASP A 66 32.34 21.56 -12.40
CA ASP A 66 33.12 22.47 -13.25
C ASP A 66 32.38 23.78 -13.61
N GLU A 67 31.77 24.42 -12.60
CA GLU A 67 30.94 25.64 -12.70
C GLU A 67 29.53 25.47 -13.30
N ASP A 68 29.22 24.31 -13.89
CA ASP A 68 27.87 23.97 -14.35
C ASP A 68 26.99 23.40 -13.23
N VAL A 69 25.72 23.79 -13.21
CA VAL A 69 24.70 23.24 -12.31
C VAL A 69 23.91 22.18 -13.07
N LEU A 70 24.06 20.93 -12.64
CA LEU A 70 23.26 19.80 -13.11
C LEU A 70 22.07 19.60 -12.18
N GLU A 71 20.86 19.67 -12.73
CA GLU A 71 19.62 19.35 -12.01
C GLU A 71 18.99 18.09 -12.57
N GLN A 72 18.55 17.20 -11.68
CA GLN A 72 17.89 15.97 -12.06
C GLN A 72 16.78 15.63 -11.06
N SER A 73 15.64 15.18 -11.58
CA SER A 73 14.54 14.68 -10.77
C SER A 73 14.70 13.18 -10.50
N PHE A 74 14.42 12.80 -9.25
CA PHE A 74 14.45 11.43 -8.79
C PHE A 74 13.14 11.08 -8.09
N TYR A 75 12.77 9.81 -8.14
CA TYR A 75 11.52 9.31 -7.59
C TYR A 75 11.80 8.32 -6.45
N PHE A 76 11.35 8.65 -5.25
CA PHE A 76 11.57 7.85 -4.04
C PHE A 76 10.24 7.32 -3.53
N CYS A 77 10.09 5.99 -3.54
CA CYS A 77 8.82 5.33 -3.20
C CYS A 77 8.92 4.46 -1.95
N SER A 78 7.82 4.41 -1.21
CA SER A 78 7.59 3.44 -0.15
C SER A 78 7.43 2.02 -0.71
N ASP A 79 7.32 1.04 0.17
CA ASP A 79 6.84 -0.29 -0.24
C ASP A 79 5.32 -0.26 -0.43
N ALA A 80 4.84 -1.21 -1.25
CA ALA A 80 3.42 -1.39 -1.47
C ALA A 80 2.74 -1.99 -0.23
N THR A 81 2.15 -1.11 0.57
CA THR A 81 1.59 -1.40 1.89
C THR A 81 0.12 -1.78 1.80
N ARG A 82 -0.27 -2.83 2.53
CA ARG A 82 -1.66 -3.27 2.67
C ARG A 82 -2.29 -2.57 3.85
N LEU A 83 -3.52 -2.12 3.67
CA LEU A 83 -4.29 -1.41 4.67
C LEU A 83 -5.64 -2.12 4.87
N LEU A 84 -5.80 -2.73 6.05
CA LEU A 84 -6.96 -3.59 6.37
C LEU A 84 -7.90 -2.94 7.38
N ALA A 85 -7.42 -1.97 8.16
CA ALA A 85 -8.20 -1.26 9.15
C ALA A 85 -7.75 0.21 9.24
N ILE A 86 -8.69 1.09 9.59
CA ILE A 86 -8.44 2.53 9.77
C ILE A 86 -7.35 2.78 10.84
N SER A 87 -7.33 1.98 11.90
CA SER A 87 -6.33 2.08 12.99
C SER A 87 -4.89 1.85 12.52
N GLN A 88 -4.68 1.23 11.36
CA GLN A 88 -3.36 0.96 10.80
C GLN A 88 -2.84 2.10 9.92
N ILE A 89 -3.67 3.09 9.57
CA ILE A 89 -3.31 4.13 8.59
C ILE A 89 -2.06 4.87 9.03
N MET A 90 -2.06 5.44 10.24
CA MET A 90 -0.96 6.26 10.73
C MET A 90 0.35 5.49 10.82
N SER A 91 0.34 4.29 11.39
CA SER A 91 1.56 3.47 11.48
C SER A 91 2.10 3.04 10.11
N CYS A 92 1.21 2.84 9.12
CA CYS A 92 1.62 2.53 7.75
C CYS A 92 2.22 3.75 7.03
N ILE A 93 1.67 4.95 7.25
CA ILE A 93 2.22 6.22 6.74
C ILE A 93 3.62 6.44 7.33
N ASP A 94 3.78 6.26 8.64
CA ASP A 94 5.05 6.47 9.33
C ASP A 94 6.15 5.54 8.78
N ARG A 95 5.82 4.27 8.62
CA ARG A 95 6.73 3.28 8.03
C ARG A 95 7.11 3.65 6.60
N ALA A 96 6.15 4.12 5.80
CA ALA A 96 6.40 4.55 4.43
C ALA A 96 7.37 5.74 4.40
N PHE A 97 7.17 6.73 5.25
CA PHE A 97 8.05 7.89 5.38
C PHE A 97 9.45 7.52 5.86
N THR A 98 9.58 6.70 6.91
CA THR A 98 10.89 6.22 7.37
C THR A 98 11.65 5.49 6.27
N LYS A 99 10.98 4.64 5.48
CA LYS A 99 11.62 3.94 4.36
C LYS A 99 12.10 4.92 3.28
N ILE A 100 11.27 5.91 2.93
CA ILE A 100 11.64 6.92 1.94
C ILE A 100 12.82 7.75 2.44
N GLN A 101 12.77 8.25 3.68
CA GLN A 101 13.86 9.02 4.29
C GLN A 101 15.18 8.25 4.25
N ASN A 102 15.18 6.99 4.70
CA ASN A 102 16.38 6.14 4.64
C ASN A 102 16.90 5.95 3.20
N THR A 103 16.00 5.89 2.21
CA THR A 103 16.39 5.73 0.80
C THR A 103 17.00 7.02 0.25
N ILE A 104 16.45 8.18 0.63
CA ILE A 104 16.99 9.49 0.28
C ILE A 104 18.35 9.72 0.92
N ASP A 105 18.49 9.41 2.22
CA ASP A 105 19.76 9.56 2.94
C ASP A 105 20.85 8.66 2.34
N ALA A 106 20.51 7.41 2.01
CA ALA A 106 21.42 6.51 1.31
C ALA A 106 21.78 7.04 -0.10
N PHE A 107 20.83 7.68 -0.79
CA PHE A 107 21.08 8.29 -2.09
C PHE A 107 22.02 9.51 -1.98
N ILE A 108 21.82 10.39 -0.99
CA ILE A 108 22.70 11.54 -0.75
C ILE A 108 24.09 11.07 -0.33
N HIS A 109 24.18 10.07 0.55
CA HIS A 109 25.46 9.54 1.03
C HIS A 109 26.29 8.87 -0.08
N ASN A 110 25.64 8.11 -0.96
CA ASN A 110 26.30 7.38 -2.05
C ASN A 110 26.43 8.21 -3.33
N GLY A 111 25.54 9.18 -3.53
CA GLY A 111 25.47 10.03 -4.70
C GLY A 111 26.53 11.11 -4.62
N SER A 112 27.64 10.94 -5.35
CA SER A 112 28.80 11.84 -5.33
C SER A 112 28.43 13.31 -5.61
N GLY A 113 28.12 14.08 -4.56
CA GLY A 113 27.84 15.51 -4.62
C GLY A 113 26.41 15.92 -4.96
N TRP A 114 25.42 15.02 -4.87
CA TRP A 114 24.02 15.41 -5.05
C TRP A 114 23.47 16.07 -3.79
N ILE A 115 22.83 17.23 -3.96
CA ILE A 115 22.20 18.00 -2.89
C ILE A 115 20.72 18.14 -3.22
N LEU A 116 19.85 17.89 -2.25
CA LEU A 116 18.42 18.12 -2.40
C LEU A 116 18.17 19.60 -2.72
N HIS A 117 17.46 19.86 -3.81
CA HIS A 117 17.08 21.21 -4.22
C HIS A 117 15.63 21.51 -3.87
N GLU A 118 14.71 20.64 -4.29
CA GLU A 118 13.27 20.87 -4.14
C GLU A 118 12.49 19.56 -4.18
N VAL A 119 11.54 19.39 -3.28
CA VAL A 119 10.47 18.39 -3.37
C VAL A 119 9.33 18.99 -4.19
N GLN A 120 9.13 18.48 -5.41
CA GLN A 120 8.10 19.00 -6.32
C GLN A 120 6.71 18.59 -5.84
N TYR A 121 6.49 17.28 -5.72
CA TYR A 121 5.19 16.71 -5.39
C TYR A 121 5.30 15.38 -4.67
N LEU A 122 4.22 15.03 -3.98
CA LEU A 122 3.98 13.73 -3.37
C LEU A 122 2.82 13.05 -4.11
N ASP A 123 3.09 11.84 -4.59
CA ASP A 123 2.10 10.95 -5.20
C ASP A 123 1.68 9.84 -4.24
N VAL A 124 0.40 9.50 -4.27
CA VAL A 124 -0.17 8.32 -3.63
C VAL A 124 -0.81 7.47 -4.70
N HIS A 125 -0.28 6.29 -4.91
CA HIS A 125 -0.89 5.27 -5.76
C HIS A 125 -1.63 4.29 -4.87
N GLU A 126 -2.91 4.09 -5.11
CA GLU A 126 -3.71 3.12 -4.39
C GLU A 126 -4.51 2.23 -5.33
N GLY A 127 -4.86 1.05 -4.85
CA GLY A 127 -5.74 0.15 -5.57
C GLY A 127 -6.57 -0.71 -4.63
N ASN A 128 -7.69 -1.20 -5.16
CA ASN A 128 -8.56 -2.09 -4.42
C ASN A 128 -7.85 -3.41 -4.15
N PHE A 129 -7.72 -3.76 -2.88
CA PHE A 129 -7.07 -4.97 -2.43
C PHE A 129 -8.12 -5.99 -2.00
N ARG A 130 -8.39 -6.95 -2.90
CA ARG A 130 -9.14 -8.16 -2.53
C ARG A 130 -8.17 -9.18 -1.98
N GLU A 131 -8.19 -9.38 -0.66
CA GLU A 131 -7.61 -10.57 -0.09
C GLU A 131 -8.29 -11.81 -0.67
N ILE A 132 -7.53 -12.91 -0.76
CA ILE A 132 -8.13 -14.22 -0.97
C ILE A 132 -9.05 -14.44 0.24
N ALA A 133 -10.35 -14.29 0.04
CA ALA A 133 -11.32 -14.52 1.08
C ALA A 133 -11.28 -16.02 1.45
N GLY A 134 -10.65 -16.33 2.58
CA GLY A 134 -10.81 -17.62 3.22
C GLY A 134 -12.20 -17.71 3.85
N GLY A 135 -12.82 -18.88 3.80
CA GLY A 135 -14.16 -19.08 4.36
C GLY A 135 -14.86 -20.30 3.79
N CYS A 136 -15.91 -20.75 4.46
CA CYS A 136 -16.79 -21.79 3.94
C CYS A 136 -17.70 -21.17 2.88
N LEU A 137 -17.20 -21.04 1.65
CA LEU A 137 -18.00 -20.58 0.52
C LEU A 137 -18.92 -21.68 -0.03
N ASN A 138 -18.97 -22.84 0.65
CA ASN A 138 -19.60 -24.06 0.15
C ASN A 138 -19.16 -24.37 -1.29
N ALA A 139 -17.92 -23.98 -1.61
CA ALA A 139 -17.36 -24.11 -2.93
C ALA A 139 -17.11 -25.59 -3.23
N ALA A 140 -17.60 -26.05 -4.39
CA ALA A 140 -17.33 -27.40 -4.84
C ALA A 140 -15.82 -27.58 -5.05
N LEU A 141 -15.30 -28.73 -4.61
CA LEU A 141 -13.92 -29.12 -4.91
C LEU A 141 -13.73 -29.21 -6.44
N PRO A 142 -12.59 -28.73 -6.97
CA PRO A 142 -12.18 -29.00 -8.34
C PRO A 142 -12.27 -30.49 -8.70
N SER A 143 -12.68 -30.81 -9.93
CA SER A 143 -12.93 -32.20 -10.37
C SER A 143 -11.71 -33.12 -10.22
N ASN A 144 -10.51 -32.58 -10.41
CA ASN A 144 -9.24 -33.28 -10.24
C ASN A 144 -8.90 -33.61 -8.78
N LEU A 145 -9.56 -32.98 -7.80
CA LEU A 145 -9.36 -33.20 -6.37
C LEU A 145 -10.50 -34.00 -5.74
N LYS A 146 -11.72 -33.90 -6.28
CA LYS A 146 -12.91 -34.59 -5.76
C LYS A 146 -12.71 -36.11 -5.66
N ASN A 147 -12.11 -36.72 -6.68
CA ASN A 147 -11.91 -38.17 -6.74
C ASN A 147 -10.71 -38.67 -5.91
N LYS A 148 -9.91 -37.76 -5.33
CA LYS A 148 -8.74 -38.15 -4.53
C LYS A 148 -9.09 -38.49 -3.10
N HIS A 149 -10.29 -38.14 -2.62
CA HIS A 149 -10.75 -38.34 -1.24
C HIS A 149 -9.78 -37.81 -0.15
N ALA A 150 -8.81 -36.97 -0.53
CA ALA A 150 -7.81 -36.39 0.37
C ALA A 150 -8.25 -35.06 0.99
N LEU A 151 -9.39 -34.53 0.57
CA LEU A 151 -9.96 -33.26 1.02
C LEU A 151 -11.42 -33.45 1.41
N LEU A 152 -11.81 -32.85 2.54
CA LEU A 152 -13.20 -32.78 2.99
C LEU A 152 -13.83 -31.48 2.46
N SER A 153 -14.89 -31.61 1.67
CA SER A 153 -15.70 -30.48 1.25
C SER A 153 -16.78 -30.19 2.29
N LEU A 154 -16.42 -29.45 3.35
CA LEU A 154 -17.37 -29.12 4.41
C LEU A 154 -18.39 -28.09 3.91
N HIS A 155 -19.67 -28.40 4.11
CA HIS A 155 -20.77 -27.47 3.84
C HIS A 155 -21.13 -26.79 5.16
N CYS A 156 -20.79 -25.50 5.30
CA CYS A 156 -21.08 -24.75 6.51
C CYS A 156 -22.23 -23.77 6.29
N SER A 157 -23.05 -23.57 7.32
CA SER A 157 -23.99 -22.46 7.39
C SER A 157 -23.29 -21.21 7.94
N GLY A 158 -23.14 -20.17 7.11
CA GLY A 158 -22.57 -18.88 7.53
C GLY A 158 -21.08 -18.94 7.88
N ASN A 159 -20.67 -18.15 8.88
CA ASN A 159 -19.26 -17.96 9.28
C ASN A 159 -18.77 -18.97 10.34
N GLN A 160 -19.24 -20.21 10.26
CA GLN A 160 -18.94 -21.27 11.24
C GLN A 160 -17.88 -22.28 10.76
N CYS A 161 -17.04 -21.92 9.79
CA CYS A 161 -16.04 -22.83 9.20
C CYS A 161 -15.15 -23.52 10.24
N PHE A 162 -14.73 -22.80 11.29
CA PHE A 162 -13.92 -23.35 12.36
C PHE A 162 -14.66 -24.43 13.15
N LEU A 163 -15.92 -24.18 13.52
CA LEU A 163 -16.76 -25.15 14.22
C LEU A 163 -16.92 -26.42 13.40
N PHE A 164 -17.25 -26.30 12.11
CA PHE A 164 -17.44 -27.46 11.23
C PHE A 164 -16.12 -28.21 10.98
N ALA A 165 -14.98 -27.53 10.89
CA ALA A 165 -13.68 -28.18 10.77
C ALA A 165 -13.32 -29.01 12.02
N VAL A 166 -13.63 -28.49 13.21
CA VAL A 166 -13.45 -29.23 14.47
C VAL A 166 -14.41 -30.43 14.51
N LEU A 167 -15.69 -30.23 14.19
CA LEU A 167 -16.68 -31.32 14.16
C LEU A 167 -16.30 -32.43 13.20
N ALA A 168 -15.81 -32.11 12.00
CA ALA A 168 -15.37 -33.10 11.01
C ALA A 168 -14.15 -33.92 11.47
N THR A 169 -13.34 -33.37 12.38
CA THR A 169 -12.21 -34.07 12.98
C THR A 169 -12.66 -34.97 14.15
N LEU A 170 -13.57 -34.48 14.98
CA LEU A 170 -14.08 -35.21 16.16
C LEU A 170 -15.07 -36.32 15.78
N PHE A 171 -15.85 -36.10 14.72
CA PHE A 171 -16.88 -37.00 14.22
C PHE A 171 -16.69 -37.19 12.70
N PRO A 172 -15.69 -37.99 12.29
CA PRO A 172 -15.45 -38.23 10.87
C PRO A 172 -16.69 -38.88 10.23
N PRO A 173 -17.08 -38.49 9.02
CA PRO A 173 -18.14 -39.20 8.30
C PRO A 173 -17.71 -40.65 8.05
N GLU A 174 -18.60 -41.60 8.31
CA GLU A 174 -18.39 -43.00 7.91
C GLU A 174 -18.31 -43.06 6.38
N ASN A 175 -17.24 -43.66 5.85
CA ASN A 175 -16.95 -43.76 4.41
C ASN A 175 -17.98 -44.60 3.66
#